data_AF-A0A2R6NPD3-F1
#
_entry.id   AF-A0A2R6NPD3-F1
#
_cell.length_a   1.000
_cell.length_b   1.000
_cell.length_c   1.000
_cell.angle_alpha   90.00
_cell.angle_beta   90.00
_cell.angle_gamma   90.00
#
_symmetry.space_group_name_H-M   'P 1'
#
loop_
_entity.id
_entity.type
_entity.pdbx_description
1 polymer ?
#
loop_
_entity_poly.entity_id
_entity_poly.type
_entity_poly.pdbx_seq_one_letter_code
_entity_poly.pdbx_strand_id
1 'polypeptide(L)'
;MAVTLHPDLPLHLLSHLIVADIAPSKGPLSSEFQAYVGAMKQMEESKVSTRKDAQDILAAHEPDPMTRAFLLTNLLPPEHNMPLRFRIPLHTIGAAISELGSFPYEPGEREWDGPTLFIKGTKSKYINDRNIPIAKEFFPNATLEPLEAGHWVHAEKYVISKGPQ
;
A
#
# COMPACT_ATOMS: atom_id res chain seq x y z
N MET A 1 -0.70 -7.55 9.61
CA MET A 1 -2.08 -7.60 10.12
C MET A 1 -2.72 -8.97 9.92
N ALA A 2 -3.13 -9.38 8.71
CA ALA A 2 -3.85 -10.66 8.55
C ALA A 2 -3.10 -11.90 9.12
N VAL A 3 -1.78 -11.95 8.95
CA VAL A 3 -0.94 -13.04 9.49
C VAL A 3 -0.96 -13.09 11.02
N THR A 4 -0.96 -11.94 11.71
CA THR A 4 -1.01 -11.91 13.19
C THR A 4 -2.34 -12.41 13.72
N LEU A 5 -3.39 -12.36 12.90
CA LEU A 5 -4.75 -12.81 13.21
C LEU A 5 -5.03 -14.23 12.69
N HIS A 6 -4.06 -14.92 12.09
CA HIS A 6 -4.28 -16.27 11.54
C HIS A 6 -4.43 -17.31 12.67
N PRO A 7 -5.41 -18.24 12.62
CA PRO A 7 -5.66 -19.19 13.71
C PRO A 7 -4.51 -20.16 13.94
N ASP A 8 -3.84 -20.55 12.86
CA ASP A 8 -2.71 -21.48 12.92
C ASP A 8 -1.36 -20.78 13.15
N LEU A 9 -1.35 -19.49 13.51
CA LEU A 9 -0.12 -18.79 13.82
C LEU A 9 0.52 -19.43 15.07
N PRO A 10 1.76 -19.93 14.99
CA PRO A 10 2.42 -20.50 16.16
C PRO A 10 2.57 -19.46 17.27
N LEU A 11 2.27 -19.87 18.50
CA LEU A 11 2.49 -19.05 19.69
C LEU A 11 3.96 -18.57 19.72
N HIS A 12 4.16 -17.28 20.01
CA HIS A 12 5.46 -16.63 20.11
C HIS A 12 6.27 -16.46 18.80
N LEU A 13 5.73 -16.83 17.63
CA LEU A 13 6.42 -16.56 16.36
C LEU A 13 6.61 -15.06 16.10
N LEU A 14 5.61 -14.26 16.49
CA LEU A 14 5.61 -12.81 16.34
C LEU A 14 5.57 -12.15 17.71
N SER A 15 6.40 -11.12 17.91
CA SER A 15 6.47 -10.36 19.16
C SER A 15 5.91 -8.94 19.04
N HIS A 16 6.01 -8.33 17.86
CA HIS A 16 5.60 -6.94 17.60
C HIS A 16 5.05 -6.81 16.19
N LEU A 17 4.11 -5.90 15.99
CA LEU A 17 3.57 -5.52 14.68
C LEU A 17 3.76 -4.04 14.45
N ILE A 18 4.31 -3.68 13.29
CA ILE A 18 4.30 -2.30 12.79
C ILE A 18 3.46 -2.28 11.53
N VAL A 19 2.45 -1.40 11.49
CA VAL A 19 1.56 -1.19 10.35
C VAL A 19 1.81 0.21 9.79
N ALA A 20 2.24 0.30 8.55
CA ALA A 20 2.52 1.57 7.89
C ALA A 20 1.33 2.01 7.04
N ASP A 21 0.62 3.03 7.52
CA ASP A 21 -0.43 3.79 6.85
C ASP A 21 -1.49 2.97 6.10
N ILE A 22 -1.96 1.89 6.74
CA ILE A 22 -3.07 1.06 6.26
C ILE A 22 -3.90 0.60 7.45
N ALA A 23 -5.21 0.43 7.25
CA ALA A 23 -6.15 -0.04 8.27
C ALA A 23 -6.72 -1.43 7.89
N PRO A 24 -7.12 -2.26 8.87
CA PRO A 24 -7.76 -3.56 8.64
C PRO A 24 -9.24 -3.39 8.24
N SER A 25 -9.50 -2.65 7.17
CA SER A 25 -10.85 -2.36 6.67
C SER A 25 -11.14 -3.14 5.40
N LYS A 26 -12.37 -3.64 5.27
CA LYS A 26 -12.88 -4.17 4.00
C LYS A 26 -13.31 -3.02 3.09
N GLY A 27 -12.81 -2.97 1.87
CA GLY A 27 -13.25 -1.99 0.89
C GLY A 27 -12.51 -2.12 -0.43
N PRO A 28 -12.96 -1.40 -1.47
CA PRO A 28 -12.16 -1.30 -2.68
C PRO A 28 -10.82 -0.63 -2.35
N LEU A 29 -9.74 -1.07 -3.01
CA LEU A 29 -8.52 -0.29 -3.06
C LEU A 29 -8.80 1.10 -3.63
N SER A 30 -7.94 2.06 -3.31
CA SER A 30 -8.11 3.44 -3.76
C SER A 30 -8.24 3.53 -5.28
N SER A 31 -9.09 4.44 -5.76
CA SER A 31 -9.32 4.63 -7.20
C SER A 31 -8.02 4.96 -7.94
N GLU A 32 -7.11 5.65 -7.26
CA GLU A 32 -5.78 5.97 -7.78
C GLU A 32 -4.97 4.70 -8.07
N PHE A 33 -4.94 3.75 -7.12
CA PHE A 33 -4.23 2.48 -7.33
C PHE A 33 -4.82 1.66 -8.47
N GLN A 34 -6.15 1.60 -8.57
CA GLN A 34 -6.83 0.94 -9.69
C GLN A 34 -6.47 1.59 -11.04
N ALA A 35 -6.42 2.92 -11.08
CA ALA A 35 -6.00 3.67 -12.26
C ALA A 35 -4.55 3.38 -12.66
N TYR A 36 -3.63 3.26 -11.69
CA TYR A 36 -2.24 2.91 -11.98
C TYR A 36 -2.11 1.52 -12.61
N VAL A 37 -2.78 0.51 -12.04
CA VAL A 37 -2.78 -0.85 -12.62
C VAL A 37 -3.34 -0.84 -14.04
N GLY A 38 -4.43 -0.10 -14.27
CA GLY A 38 -4.99 0.09 -15.62
C GLY A 38 -4.01 0.73 -16.60
N ALA A 39 -3.39 1.84 -16.21
CA ALA A 39 -2.40 2.54 -17.03
C ALA A 39 -1.18 1.67 -17.34
N MET A 40 -0.67 0.92 -16.36
CA MET A 40 0.45 0.01 -16.55
C MET A 40 0.12 -1.15 -17.49
N LYS A 41 -1.11 -1.70 -17.44
CA LYS A 41 -1.59 -2.70 -18.41
C LYS A 41 -1.66 -2.11 -19.81
N GLN A 42 -2.22 -0.90 -19.94
CA GLN A 42 -2.30 -0.20 -21.22
C GLN A 42 -0.92 0.01 -21.85
N MET A 43 0.13 0.28 -21.06
CA MET A 43 1.51 0.38 -21.57
C MET A 43 2.01 -0.92 -22.19
N GLU A 44 1.76 -2.06 -21.54
CA GLU A 44 2.19 -3.37 -22.06
C GLU A 44 1.43 -3.75 -23.34
N GLU A 45 0.13 -3.47 -23.38
CA GLU A 45 -0.77 -3.69 -24.52
C GLU A 45 -0.40 -2.79 -25.71
N SER A 46 -0.06 -1.54 -25.44
CA SER A 46 0.35 -0.55 -26.45
C SER A 46 1.80 -0.72 -26.91
N LYS A 47 2.53 -1.70 -26.36
CA LYS A 47 3.93 -2.01 -26.70
C LYS A 47 4.87 -0.80 -26.59
N VAL A 48 4.71 -0.04 -25.51
CA VAL A 48 5.56 1.12 -25.21
C VAL A 48 7.03 0.72 -25.20
N SER A 49 7.90 1.50 -25.84
CA SER A 49 9.32 1.16 -26.03
C SER A 49 10.29 2.04 -25.24
N THR A 50 9.83 3.19 -24.72
CA THR A 50 10.69 4.10 -23.96
C THR A 50 10.13 4.43 -22.58
N ARG A 51 11.04 4.66 -21.62
CA ARG A 51 10.65 5.05 -20.25
C ARG A 51 9.95 6.41 -20.23
N LYS A 52 10.25 7.28 -21.19
CA LYS A 52 9.58 8.58 -21.34
C LYS A 52 8.10 8.41 -21.68
N ASP A 53 7.79 7.60 -22.68
CA ASP A 53 6.40 7.33 -23.07
C ASP A 53 5.61 6.69 -21.91
N ALA A 54 6.25 5.81 -21.13
CA ALA A 54 5.65 5.23 -19.92
C ALA A 54 5.36 6.30 -18.85
N GLN A 55 6.24 7.30 -18.68
CA GLN A 55 5.96 8.44 -17.80
C GLN A 55 4.80 9.29 -18.30
N ASP A 56 4.72 9.55 -19.60
CA ASP A 56 3.67 10.37 -20.20
C ASP A 56 2.29 9.72 -20.05
N ILE A 57 2.20 8.39 -20.18
CA ILE A 57 0.96 7.65 -19.92
C ILE A 57 0.57 7.75 -18.43
N LEU A 58 1.52 7.58 -17.50
CA LEU A 58 1.22 7.74 -16.07
C LEU A 58 0.82 9.17 -15.69
N ALA A 59 1.30 10.19 -16.40
CA ALA A 59 1.03 11.59 -16.08
C ALA A 59 -0.46 11.96 -16.17
N ALA A 60 -1.26 11.22 -16.95
CA ALA A 60 -2.71 11.37 -17.00
C ALA A 60 -3.42 10.90 -15.72
N HIS A 61 -2.77 10.07 -14.90
CA HIS A 61 -3.35 9.43 -13.72
C HIS A 61 -2.67 9.85 -12.41
N GLU A 62 -1.39 10.21 -12.45
CA GLU A 62 -0.61 10.61 -11.29
C GLU A 62 0.13 11.92 -11.58
N PRO A 63 -0.29 13.06 -10.99
CA PRO A 63 0.37 14.35 -11.19
C PRO A 63 1.76 14.44 -10.54
N ASP A 64 2.04 13.71 -9.47
CA ASP A 64 3.33 13.74 -8.77
C ASP A 64 4.42 12.97 -9.54
N PRO A 65 5.49 13.65 -10.03
CA PRO A 65 6.58 12.99 -10.73
C PRO A 65 7.32 11.96 -9.87
N MET A 66 7.40 12.14 -8.55
CA MET A 66 8.10 11.18 -7.69
C MET A 66 7.33 9.86 -7.59
N THR A 67 6.01 9.92 -7.40
CA THR A 67 5.14 8.73 -7.42
C THR A 67 5.20 8.01 -8.77
N ARG A 68 5.17 8.75 -9.90
CA ARG A 68 5.37 8.12 -11.23
C ARG A 68 6.72 7.41 -11.33
N ALA A 69 7.80 8.06 -10.91
CA ALA A 69 9.14 7.47 -10.93
C ALA A 69 9.20 6.19 -10.07
N PHE A 70 8.56 6.21 -8.91
CA PHE A 70 8.42 5.05 -8.01
C PHE A 70 7.67 3.90 -8.69
N LEU A 71 6.51 4.13 -9.29
CA LEU A 71 5.75 3.08 -10.00
C LEU A 71 6.59 2.42 -11.10
N LEU A 72 7.35 3.22 -11.86
CA LEU A 72 8.24 2.75 -12.93
C LEU A 72 9.53 2.08 -12.44
N THR A 73 9.76 1.94 -11.14
CA THR A 73 10.82 1.06 -10.61
C THR A 73 10.53 -0.42 -10.90
N ASN A 74 9.26 -0.77 -11.14
CA ASN A 74 8.84 -2.11 -11.54
C ASN A 74 9.06 -2.41 -13.03
N LEU A 75 9.44 -1.42 -13.86
CA LEU A 75 9.81 -1.69 -15.25
C LEU A 75 11.08 -2.52 -15.32
N LEU A 76 11.06 -3.56 -16.15
CA LEU A 76 12.26 -4.30 -16.50
C LEU A 76 13.21 -3.42 -17.33
N PRO A 77 14.53 -3.65 -17.26
CA PRO A 77 15.48 -3.00 -18.14
C PRO A 77 15.06 -3.19 -19.61
N PRO A 78 15.25 -2.17 -20.47
CA PRO A 78 14.94 -2.31 -21.89
C PRO A 78 15.75 -3.45 -22.52
N GLU A 79 15.07 -4.32 -23.26
CA GLU A 79 15.69 -5.34 -24.09
C GLU A 79 15.67 -4.89 -25.56
N HIS A 80 16.71 -5.21 -26.31
CA HIS A 80 16.87 -4.71 -27.68
C HIS A 80 15.69 -5.15 -28.56
N ASN A 81 15.04 -4.19 -29.22
CA ASN A 81 13.84 -4.39 -30.06
C ASN A 81 12.63 -5.01 -29.34
N MET A 82 12.57 -4.97 -28.01
CA MET A 82 11.42 -5.46 -27.26
C MET A 82 10.66 -4.32 -26.56
N PRO A 83 9.33 -4.36 -26.53
CA PRO A 83 8.55 -3.45 -25.71
C PRO A 83 8.90 -3.57 -24.24
N LEU A 84 8.72 -2.48 -23.50
CA LEU A 84 8.83 -2.46 -22.05
C LEU A 84 7.80 -3.40 -21.42
N ARG A 85 8.23 -4.00 -20.32
CA ARG A 85 7.45 -4.94 -19.51
C ARG A 85 7.63 -4.62 -18.03
N PHE A 86 6.61 -4.89 -17.25
CA PHE A 86 6.69 -4.81 -15.81
C PHE A 86 7.13 -6.16 -15.23
N ARG A 87 7.90 -6.10 -14.14
CA ARG A 87 8.34 -7.29 -13.39
C ARG A 87 7.16 -8.02 -12.75
N ILE A 88 6.07 -7.30 -12.50
CA ILE A 88 4.89 -7.81 -11.79
C ILE A 88 3.81 -8.27 -12.78
N PRO A 89 3.02 -9.32 -12.44
CA PRO A 89 1.99 -9.85 -13.32
C PRO A 89 0.73 -8.96 -13.28
N LEU A 90 0.72 -7.89 -14.08
CA LEU A 90 -0.34 -6.87 -14.06
C LEU A 90 -1.73 -7.42 -14.36
N HIS A 91 -1.85 -8.41 -15.24
CA HIS A 91 -3.14 -9.05 -15.52
C HIS A 91 -3.70 -9.79 -14.29
N THR A 92 -2.84 -10.49 -13.55
CA THR A 92 -3.22 -11.20 -12.32
C THR A 92 -3.57 -10.22 -11.22
N ILE A 93 -2.75 -9.20 -11.00
CA ILE A 93 -3.00 -8.15 -10.00
C ILE A 93 -4.31 -7.42 -10.31
N GLY A 94 -4.53 -7.05 -11.59
CA GLY A 94 -5.75 -6.39 -12.01
C GLY A 94 -7.00 -7.26 -11.81
N ALA A 95 -6.91 -8.56 -12.03
CA ALA A 95 -8.02 -9.49 -11.77
C ALA A 95 -8.30 -9.69 -10.27
N ALA A 96 -7.27 -9.61 -9.42
CA ALA A 96 -7.37 -9.79 -7.98
C ALA A 96 -7.57 -8.48 -7.19
N ILE A 97 -7.69 -7.33 -7.87
CA ILE A 97 -7.61 -6.02 -7.23
C ILE A 97 -8.69 -5.78 -6.17
N SER A 98 -9.89 -6.32 -6.38
CA SER A 98 -11.00 -6.28 -5.42
C SER A 98 -10.67 -7.05 -4.14
N GLU A 99 -10.09 -8.24 -4.28
CA GLU A 99 -9.69 -9.08 -3.14
C GLU A 99 -8.52 -8.46 -2.37
N LEU A 100 -7.57 -7.82 -3.08
CA LEU A 100 -6.43 -7.13 -2.47
C LEU A 100 -6.84 -5.94 -1.58
N GLY A 101 -7.98 -5.31 -1.84
CA GLY A 101 -8.53 -4.24 -0.99
C GLY A 101 -9.31 -4.76 0.22
N SER A 102 -9.64 -6.05 0.21
CA SER A 102 -10.43 -6.66 1.28
C SER A 102 -9.58 -6.96 2.52
N PHE A 103 -10.27 -7.31 3.60
CA PHE A 103 -9.67 -7.84 4.81
C PHE A 103 -10.37 -9.16 5.17
N PRO A 104 -9.63 -10.20 5.58
CA PRO A 104 -10.20 -11.55 5.70
C PRO A 104 -11.12 -11.74 6.91
N TYR A 105 -11.08 -10.84 7.90
CA TYR A 105 -11.82 -10.98 9.15
C TYR A 105 -12.77 -9.79 9.37
N GLU A 106 -13.84 -10.01 10.13
CA GLU A 106 -14.72 -8.95 10.62
C GLU A 106 -14.24 -8.40 11.98
N PRO A 107 -14.53 -7.13 12.31
CA PRO A 107 -14.19 -6.56 13.62
C PRO A 107 -14.79 -7.39 14.77
N GLY A 108 -14.00 -7.67 15.81
CA GLY A 108 -14.38 -8.53 16.94
C GLY A 108 -14.37 -10.03 16.64
N GLU A 109 -14.14 -10.46 15.39
CA GLU A 109 -13.99 -11.89 15.08
C GLU A 109 -12.70 -12.43 15.67
N ARG A 110 -11.61 -11.64 15.59
CA ARG A 110 -10.25 -12.03 15.95
C ARG A 110 -9.51 -10.86 16.58
N GLU A 111 -8.64 -11.19 17.52
CA GLU A 111 -7.77 -10.22 18.19
C GLU A 111 -6.33 -10.71 18.21
N TRP A 112 -5.39 -9.76 18.23
CA TRP A 112 -4.00 -10.02 18.50
C TRP A 112 -3.49 -9.07 19.58
N ASP A 113 -3.20 -9.64 20.76
CA ASP A 113 -2.78 -8.89 21.96
C ASP A 113 -1.32 -8.42 21.93
N GLY A 114 -0.59 -8.66 20.84
CA GLY A 114 0.80 -8.22 20.74
C GLY A 114 0.92 -6.69 20.65
N PRO A 115 2.04 -6.10 21.16
CA PRO A 115 2.33 -4.70 20.95
C PRO A 115 2.27 -4.32 19.46
N THR A 116 1.40 -3.36 19.14
CA THR A 116 1.17 -2.93 17.76
C THR A 116 1.40 -1.44 17.63
N LEU A 117 2.17 -1.03 16.62
CA LEU A 117 2.35 0.37 16.26
C LEU A 117 1.72 0.62 14.89
N PHE A 118 0.74 1.50 14.82
CA PHE A 118 0.26 2.07 13.56
C PHE A 118 0.98 3.38 13.30
N ILE A 119 1.61 3.49 12.14
CA ILE A 119 2.16 4.75 11.62
C ILE A 119 1.12 5.35 10.69
N LYS A 120 0.68 6.57 10.93
CA LYS A 120 -0.30 7.27 10.09
C LYS A 120 0.31 8.47 9.39
N GLY A 121 0.19 8.54 8.07
CA GLY A 121 0.43 9.78 7.34
C GLY A 121 -0.65 10.81 7.67
N THR A 122 -0.28 11.99 8.15
CA THR A 122 -1.25 13.05 8.46
C THR A 122 -1.97 13.59 7.22
N LYS A 123 -1.32 13.49 6.04
CA LYS A 123 -1.89 13.89 4.74
C LYS A 123 -2.56 12.71 4.03
N SER A 124 -2.50 11.50 4.60
CA SER A 124 -3.10 10.28 4.05
C SER A 124 -4.54 10.07 4.52
N LYS A 125 -5.34 9.46 3.63
CA LYS A 125 -6.74 9.07 3.87
C LYS A 125 -6.90 7.61 4.33
N TYR A 126 -5.82 6.81 4.31
CA TYR A 126 -5.88 5.36 4.53
C TYR A 126 -6.22 5.00 5.98
N ILE A 127 -5.60 5.66 6.96
CA ILE A 127 -6.02 5.58 8.37
C ILE A 127 -6.83 6.85 8.69
N ASN A 128 -8.03 6.73 9.23
CA ASN A 128 -8.93 7.84 9.51
C ASN A 128 -9.84 7.54 10.72
N ASP A 129 -10.58 8.54 11.18
CA ASP A 129 -11.40 8.44 12.40
C ASP A 129 -12.44 7.30 12.39
N ARG A 130 -12.82 6.81 11.21
CA ARG A 130 -13.77 5.70 11.08
C ARG A 130 -13.11 4.34 11.25
N ASN A 131 -11.85 4.18 10.85
CA ASN A 131 -11.16 2.90 10.88
C ASN A 131 -10.17 2.74 12.04
N ILE A 132 -9.84 3.82 12.76
CA ILE A 132 -9.07 3.74 14.00
C ILE A 132 -9.79 2.87 15.06
N PRO A 133 -11.12 3.02 15.30
CA PRO A 133 -11.83 2.13 16.22
C PRO A 133 -11.79 0.67 15.76
N ILE A 134 -12.00 0.42 14.47
CA ILE A 134 -11.93 -0.93 13.87
C ILE A 134 -10.55 -1.56 14.10
N ALA A 135 -9.47 -0.79 13.91
CA ALA A 135 -8.12 -1.29 14.16
C ALA A 135 -7.93 -1.71 15.62
N LYS A 136 -8.54 -1.00 16.58
CA LYS A 136 -8.49 -1.37 18.01
C LYS A 136 -9.26 -2.64 18.34
N GLU A 137 -10.32 -2.95 17.60
CA GLU A 137 -11.05 -4.23 17.75
C GLU A 137 -10.22 -5.44 17.29
N PHE A 138 -9.23 -5.26 16.41
CA PHE A 138 -8.29 -6.33 16.04
C PHE A 138 -7.00 -6.29 16.87
N PHE A 139 -6.58 -5.11 17.31
CA PHE A 139 -5.28 -4.84 17.95
C PHE A 139 -5.47 -3.98 19.20
N PRO A 140 -5.93 -4.56 20.33
CA PRO A 140 -6.27 -3.81 21.54
C PRO A 140 -5.07 -3.05 22.14
N ASN A 141 -3.85 -3.57 21.96
CA ASN A 141 -2.60 -2.96 22.41
C ASN A 141 -1.94 -2.06 21.36
N ALA A 142 -2.73 -1.52 20.43
CA ALA A 142 -2.24 -0.64 19.38
C ALA A 142 -2.00 0.80 19.87
N THR A 143 -0.85 1.35 19.50
CA THR A 143 -0.57 2.79 19.53
C THR A 143 -0.61 3.35 18.11
N LEU A 144 -0.94 4.64 17.99
CA LEU A 144 -0.99 5.35 16.71
C LEU A 144 0.00 6.51 16.74
N GLU A 145 0.98 6.49 15.84
CA GLU A 145 1.97 7.54 15.67
C GLU A 145 1.75 8.31 14.36
N PRO A 146 1.38 9.59 14.42
CA PRO A 146 1.22 10.42 13.23
C PRO A 146 2.58 10.91 12.71
N LEU A 147 2.79 10.83 11.39
CA LEU A 147 3.93 11.40 10.70
C LEU A 147 3.47 12.44 9.67
N GLU A 148 4.22 13.53 9.53
CA GLU A 148 3.94 14.57 8.53
C GLU A 148 4.29 14.10 7.10
N ALA A 149 3.50 13.17 6.59
CA ALA A 149 3.64 12.54 5.28
C ALA A 149 2.25 12.22 4.71
N GLY A 150 2.20 12.00 3.39
CA GLY A 150 1.12 11.33 2.69
C GLY A 150 1.15 9.81 2.93
N HIS A 151 0.70 9.05 1.94
CA HIS A 151 0.55 7.60 2.09
C HIS A 151 1.90 6.87 2.08
N TRP A 152 2.86 7.38 1.33
CA TRP A 152 4.17 6.75 1.16
C TRP A 152 5.10 7.18 2.29
N VAL A 153 4.70 6.91 3.54
CA VAL A 153 5.37 7.38 4.77
C VAL A 153 6.86 7.04 4.86
N HIS A 154 7.33 6.05 4.11
CA HIS A 154 8.73 5.62 4.04
C HIS A 154 9.54 6.30 2.91
N ALA A 155 8.87 6.87 1.90
CA ALA A 155 9.51 7.49 0.74
C ALA A 155 9.38 9.02 0.75
N GLU A 156 8.36 9.55 1.42
CA GLU A 156 8.17 10.98 1.60
C GLU A 156 9.12 11.52 2.66
N LYS A 157 9.62 12.75 2.47
CA LYS A 157 10.53 13.39 3.42
C LYS A 157 9.72 13.90 4.62
N TYR A 158 9.86 13.26 5.78
CA TYR A 158 9.22 13.70 7.03
C TYR A 158 10.25 14.21 8.04
N VAL A 159 9.80 15.10 8.93
CA VAL A 159 10.55 15.48 10.13
C VAL A 159 10.04 14.60 11.27
N ILE A 160 10.91 13.75 11.83
CA ILE A 160 10.60 13.11 13.11
C ILE A 160 10.70 14.21 14.17
N SER A 161 9.56 14.63 14.73
CA SER A 161 9.58 15.39 15.97
C SER A 161 10.19 14.47 17.02
N LYS A 162 11.43 14.75 17.44
CA LYS A 162 11.98 14.11 18.63
C LYS A 162 11.01 14.39 19.78
N GLY A 163 10.47 13.34 20.40
CA GLY A 163 9.62 13.46 21.58
C GLY A 163 10.30 14.27 22.69
N PRO A 164 9.52 14.80 23.66
CA PRO A 164 10.10 15.55 24.76
C PRO A 164 11.09 14.68 25.53
N GLN A 165 12.26 15.26 25.85
CA GLN A 165 13.24 14.66 26.76
C GLN A 165 12.67 14.53 28.17
#